data_AF-A0A940VDQ7-F1
#
_entry.id   AF-A0A940VDQ7-F1
#
_cell.length_a   1.000
_cell.length_b   1.000
_cell.length_c   1.000
_cell.angle_alpha   90.00
_cell.angle_beta   90.00
_cell.angle_gamma   90.00
#
_symmetry.space_group_name_H-M   'P 1'
#
loop_
_entity.id
_entity.type
_entity.pdbx_description
1 polymer ?
#
loop_
_entity_poly.entity_id
_entity_poly.type
_entity_poly.pdbx_seq_one_letter_code
_entity_poly.pdbx_strand_id
1 'polypeptide(L)'
;SYGMGLAQGYATIGAIGFEGRWDYGAIGTVTNLAARLCGEAKSGQILVARRFLGIVEDVVEAEPAGELSLKGFHRPIPAYNILRLKG
;
A
#
# COMPACT_ATOMS: atom_id res chain seq x y z
N SER A 1 -13.57 13.10 2.75
CA SER A 1 -13.49 11.71 2.26
C SER A 1 -12.17 11.11 2.69
N TYR A 2 -12.07 9.79 2.73
CA TYR A 2 -10.87 9.07 3.14
C TYR A 2 -10.58 7.93 2.17
N GLY A 3 -9.32 7.58 1.96
CA GLY A 3 -8.89 6.46 1.12
C GLY A 3 -7.61 5.86 1.71
N MET A 4 -7.41 4.56 1.53
CA MET A 4 -6.24 3.85 2.04
C MET A 4 -5.47 3.14 0.95
N GLY A 5 -4.15 3.06 1.13
CA GLY A 5 -3.28 2.16 0.40
C GLY A 5 -2.46 1.30 1.36
N LEU A 6 -2.53 -0.03 1.21
CA LEU A 6 -1.74 -0.96 2.01
C LEU A 6 -0.83 -1.79 1.12
N ALA A 7 0.42 -1.95 1.54
CA ALA A 7 1.39 -2.78 0.86
C ALA A 7 2.24 -3.55 1.88
N GLN A 8 2.69 -4.74 1.49
CA GLN A 8 3.62 -5.55 2.28
C GLN A 8 4.89 -5.81 1.47
N GLY A 9 6.03 -5.74 2.14
CA GLY A 9 7.34 -5.90 1.55
C GLY A 9 8.45 -5.48 2.51
N TYR A 10 9.69 -5.56 2.04
CA TYR A 10 10.85 -5.17 2.82
C TYR A 10 11.03 -3.65 2.83
N ALA A 11 11.44 -3.13 3.98
CA ALA A 11 11.85 -1.74 4.18
C ALA A 11 13.07 -1.72 5.11
N THR A 12 13.89 -0.69 4.95
CA THR A 12 14.97 -0.36 5.88
C THR A 12 14.39 0.56 6.96
N ILE A 13 14.59 0.22 8.22
CA ILE A 13 14.19 1.04 9.37
C ILE A 13 15.42 1.72 9.96
N GLY A 14 15.31 3.01 10.30
CA GLY A 14 16.41 3.72 10.96
C GLY A 14 16.13 5.20 11.18
N ALA A 15 17.14 5.90 11.68
CA ALA A 15 17.15 7.36 11.75
C ALA A 15 17.34 7.95 10.34
N ILE A 16 16.45 8.86 9.96
CA ILE A 16 16.38 9.50 8.65
C ILE A 16 16.44 11.01 8.86
N GLY A 17 17.40 11.68 8.24
CA GLY A 17 17.53 13.13 8.34
C GLY A 17 18.99 13.57 8.45
N PHE A 18 19.18 14.75 9.03
CA PHE A 18 20.49 15.36 9.25
C PHE A 18 20.61 15.89 10.68
N GLU A 19 21.78 16.38 11.04
CA GLU A 19 22.04 16.87 12.39
C GLU A 19 21.02 17.94 12.82
N GLY A 20 20.40 17.74 13.98
CA GLY A 20 19.35 18.62 14.52
C GLY A 20 17.93 18.36 14.02
N ARG A 21 17.73 17.51 12.99
CA ARG A 21 16.40 17.08 12.53
C ARG A 21 16.42 15.67 11.95
N TRP A 22 16.03 14.72 12.78
CA TRP A 22 15.94 13.31 12.42
C TRP A 22 14.58 12.73 12.81
N ASP A 23 14.05 11.88 11.95
CA ASP A 23 12.86 11.07 12.18
C ASP A 23 13.28 9.60 12.20
N TYR A 24 12.74 8.80 13.11
CA TYR A 24 12.91 7.35 13.07
C TYR A 24 11.77 6.73 12.24
N GLY A 25 12.10 6.06 11.13
CA GLY A 25 11.07 5.61 10.20
C GLY A 25 11.52 4.52 9.24
N ALA A 26 10.63 4.20 8.31
CA ALA A 26 10.83 3.18 7.28
C ALA A 26 11.07 3.81 5.91
N ILE A 27 12.09 3.33 5.18
CA ILE A 27 12.35 3.69 3.78
C ILE A 27 12.37 2.42 2.94
N GLY A 28 11.72 2.46 1.78
CA GLY A 28 11.84 1.41 0.77
C GLY A 28 10.78 1.52 -0.30
N THR A 29 10.87 0.67 -1.32
CA THR A 29 9.88 0.62 -2.40
C THR A 29 8.47 0.30 -1.87
N VAL A 30 8.35 -0.46 -0.78
CA VAL A 30 7.05 -0.79 -0.16
C VAL A 30 6.33 0.44 0.41
N THR A 31 7.05 1.38 1.02
CA THR A 31 6.44 2.59 1.58
C THR A 31 5.93 3.50 0.46
N ASN A 32 6.69 3.59 -0.64
CA ASN A 32 6.24 4.24 -1.86
C ASN A 32 5.01 3.54 -2.46
N LEU A 33 4.98 2.20 -2.52
CA LEU A 33 3.83 1.46 -3.05
C LEU A 33 2.55 1.76 -2.27
N ALA A 34 2.60 1.67 -0.94
CA ALA A 34 1.47 2.01 -0.08
C ALA A 34 0.97 3.44 -0.32
N ALA A 35 1.90 4.41 -0.40
CA ALA A 35 1.55 5.80 -0.69
C ALA A 35 0.91 5.99 -2.08
N ARG A 36 1.40 5.27 -3.11
CA ARG A 36 0.82 5.33 -4.46
C ARG A 36 -0.57 4.70 -4.52
N LEU A 37 -0.77 3.53 -3.90
CA LEU A 37 -2.10 2.93 -3.78
C LEU A 37 -3.07 3.85 -3.04
N CYS A 38 -2.60 4.52 -1.98
CA CYS A 38 -3.42 5.47 -1.25
C CYS A 38 -3.83 6.68 -2.11
N GLY A 39 -2.94 7.14 -3.00
CA GLY A 39 -3.24 8.25 -3.92
C GLY A 39 -4.25 7.89 -5.01
N GLU A 40 -4.31 6.62 -5.42
CA GLU A 40 -5.29 6.12 -6.41
C GLU A 40 -6.64 5.73 -5.76
N ALA A 41 -6.69 5.58 -4.43
CA ALA A 41 -7.88 5.15 -3.72
C ALA A 41 -8.99 6.20 -3.81
N LYS A 42 -10.17 5.78 -4.28
CA LYS A 42 -11.38 6.60 -4.25
C LYS A 42 -11.88 6.79 -2.81
N SER A 43 -12.83 7.70 -2.61
CA SER A 43 -13.46 7.91 -1.31
C SER A 43 -14.08 6.62 -0.77
N GLY A 44 -13.68 6.21 0.44
CA GLY A 44 -14.08 4.99 1.13
C GLY A 44 -13.31 3.74 0.70
N GLN A 45 -12.38 3.84 -0.27
CA GLN A 45 -11.72 2.69 -0.86
C GLN A 45 -10.45 2.31 -0.12
N ILE A 46 -10.18 1.01 -0.03
CA ILE A 46 -8.96 0.45 0.55
C ILE A 46 -8.27 -0.36 -0.52
N LEU A 47 -7.23 0.21 -1.14
CA LEU A 47 -6.47 -0.46 -2.19
C LEU A 47 -5.26 -1.20 -1.62
N VAL A 48 -5.11 -2.46 -2.03
CA VAL A 48 -4.00 -3.32 -1.62
C VAL A 48 -3.33 -3.97 -2.83
N ALA A 49 -2.02 -4.21 -2.74
CA ALA A 49 -1.31 -5.02 -3.73
C ALA A 49 -1.52 -6.52 -3.48
N ARG A 50 -1.36 -7.35 -4.53
CA ARG A 50 -1.51 -8.82 -4.47
C ARG A 50 -0.81 -9.48 -3.28
N ARG A 51 0.42 -9.07 -2.96
CA ARG A 51 1.20 -9.65 -1.86
C ARG A 51 0.55 -9.42 -0.50
N PHE A 52 -0.02 -8.23 -0.28
CA PHE A 52 -0.74 -7.93 0.95
C PHE A 52 -2.05 -8.73 1.00
N LEU A 53 -2.78 -8.80 -0.11
CA LEU A 53 -4.02 -9.59 -0.19
C LEU A 53 -3.78 -11.04 0.22
N GLY A 54 -2.74 -11.70 -0.29
CA GLY A 54 -2.44 -13.10 0.07
C GLY A 54 -2.12 -13.33 1.56
N ILE A 55 -1.84 -12.29 2.34
CA ILE A 55 -1.64 -12.42 3.81
C ILE A 55 -2.98 -12.33 4.56
N VAL A 56 -3.94 -11.61 4.00
CA VAL A 56 -5.22 -11.29 4.66
C VAL A 56 -6.42 -11.95 3.99
N GLU A 57 -6.23 -12.69 2.90
CA GLU A 57 -7.30 -13.22 2.06
C GLU A 57 -8.26 -14.11 2.84
N ASP A 58 -7.80 -14.79 3.88
CA ASP A 58 -8.64 -15.63 4.74
C ASP A 58 -9.58 -14.84 5.66
N VAL A 59 -9.30 -13.56 5.91
CA VAL A 59 -10.06 -12.71 6.85
C VAL A 59 -10.76 -11.53 6.20
N VAL A 60 -10.60 -11.32 4.88
CA VAL A 60 -11.23 -10.22 4.15
C VAL A 60 -11.97 -10.70 2.89
N GLU A 61 -12.99 -9.95 2.50
CA GLU A 61 -13.52 -10.00 1.15
C GLU A 61 -12.92 -8.86 0.33
N ALA A 62 -12.47 -9.19 -0.87
CA ALA A 62 -11.83 -8.25 -1.77
C ALA A 62 -12.26 -8.48 -3.21
N GLU A 63 -12.27 -7.41 -4.00
CA GLU A 63 -12.54 -7.45 -5.43
C GLU A 63 -11.33 -6.92 -6.22
N PRO A 64 -11.12 -7.37 -7.46
CA PRO A 64 -10.10 -6.77 -8.33
C PRO A 64 -10.38 -5.29 -8.58
N ALA A 65 -9.35 -4.45 -8.46
CA ALA A 65 -9.41 -3.02 -8.78
C ALA A 65 -8.63 -2.66 -10.06
N GLY A 66 -8.30 -3.68 -10.86
CA GLY A 66 -7.52 -3.53 -12.10
C GLY A 66 -6.01 -3.48 -11.87
N GLU A 67 -5.27 -3.13 -12.92
CA GLU A 67 -3.83 -2.92 -12.88
C GLU A 67 -3.52 -1.42 -12.91
N LEU A 68 -2.76 -0.95 -11.92
CA LEU A 68 -2.46 0.47 -11.76
C LEU A 68 -1.04 0.78 -12.23
N SER A 69 -0.92 1.74 -13.14
CA SER A 69 0.36 2.29 -13.58
C SER A 69 0.85 3.34 -12.58
N LEU A 70 1.63 2.90 -11.60
CA LEU A 70 2.07 3.74 -10.48
C LEU A 70 3.45 4.37 -10.73
N LYS A 71 3.59 5.66 -10.43
CA LYS A 71 4.88 6.38 -10.54
C LYS A 71 5.96 5.67 -9.72
N GLY A 72 7.08 5.33 -10.39
CA GLY A 72 8.21 4.63 -9.79
C GLY A 72 8.17 3.11 -9.92
N PHE A 73 7.15 2.56 -10.59
CA PHE A 73 7.02 1.13 -10.88
C PHE A 73 7.03 0.90 -12.39
N HIS A 74 7.91 0.01 -12.87
CA HIS A 74 8.09 -0.23 -14.31
C HIS A 74 7.00 -1.08 -14.95
N ARG A 75 6.23 -1.81 -14.15
CA ARG A 75 5.11 -2.64 -14.60
C ARG A 75 3.84 -2.21 -13.87
N PRO A 76 2.67 -2.29 -14.51
CA PRO A 76 1.40 -2.13 -13.82
C PRO A 76 1.31 -3.06 -12.61
N ILE A 77 0.74 -2.55 -11.52
CA ILE A 77 0.58 -3.29 -10.27
C ILE A 77 -0.88 -3.76 -10.15
N PRO A 78 -1.14 -5.07 -10.08
CA PRO A 78 -2.47 -5.58 -9.77
C PRO A 78 -2.91 -5.11 -8.38
N ALA A 79 -4.02 -4.39 -8.34
CA ALA A 79 -4.61 -3.84 -7.14
C ALA A 79 -5.96 -4.51 -6.84
N TYR A 80 -6.31 -4.50 -5.56
CA TYR A 80 -7.55 -5.07 -5.05
C TYR A 80 -8.18 -4.10 -4.07
N ASN A 81 -9.50 -4.00 -4.10
CA ASN A 81 -10.27 -3.22 -3.14
C ASN A 81 -10.75 -4.14 -2.03
N ILE A 82 -10.41 -3.83 -0.78
CA ILE A 82 -10.96 -4.53 0.38
C ILE A 82 -12.37 -3.99 0.64
N LEU A 83 -13.35 -4.89 0.65
CA LEU A 83 -14.75 -4.56 0.85
C LEU A 83 -15.13 -4.60 2.32
N ARG A 84 -14.72 -5.66 3.03
CA ARG A 84 -15.04 -5.89 4.44
C ARG A 84 -14.22 -7.03 5.01
N LEU A 85 -14.24 -7.16 6.33
CA LEU A 85 -13.81 -8.38 7.01
C LEU A 85 -14.80 -9.51 6.73
N LYS A 86 -14.30 -10.74 6.68
CA LYS A 86 -15.12 -11.94 6.74
C LYS A 86 -15.65 -12.10 8.16
N GLY A 87 -16.91 -12.55 8.27
CA GLY A 87 -17.57 -12.91 9.52
C GLY A 87 -17.66 -14.41 9.66
#